data_AF-A0A971VWN0-F1
#
_entry.id   AF-A0A971VWN0-F1
#
_cell.length_a   1.000
_cell.length_b   1.000
_cell.length_c   1.000
_cell.angle_alpha   90.00
_cell.angle_beta   90.00
_cell.angle_gamma   90.00
#
_symmetry.space_group_name_H-M   'P 1'
#
loop_
_entity.id
_entity.type
_entity.pdbx_description
1 polymer ?
#
loop_
_entity_poly.entity_id
_entity_poly.type
_entity_poly.pdbx_seq_one_letter_code
_entity_poly.pdbx_strand_id
1 'polypeptide(L)'
;MKGMIEMLKRKIEKKDPSAIQSYLYASDKERLRDLVSSMTQEAASSIKKAILALRTGDIEMAKVVIDEDDLIDEKEEQIDQECLYSIAMRQPVREDLRFVYAVMKIVVDLERIGDQSVNIAMNALDISDNMIFPEEVSPFVENMAEENIKMLEEVMAAFAEEDAEVTCTARERRRGIKEIKRNAVITINKLFVAEKSEGNQEERLRLFCSIALTLRHLSRISDHILNMAERISFIATGISPLTVKRNARKKADTTSA
;
A
#
# COMPACT_ATOMS: atom_id res chain seq x y z
N MET A 1 -21.97 13.42 -10.94
CA MET A 1 -21.04 14.33 -11.65
C MET A 1 -21.69 15.21 -12.72
N LYS A 2 -22.30 14.68 -13.79
CA LYS A 2 -22.81 15.50 -14.92
C LYS A 2 -23.73 16.67 -14.53
N GLY A 3 -24.67 16.47 -13.60
CA GLY A 3 -25.59 17.53 -13.14
C GLY A 3 -24.92 18.65 -12.32
N MET A 4 -23.83 18.34 -11.61
CA MET A 4 -23.06 19.33 -10.84
C MET A 4 -22.20 20.20 -11.77
N ILE A 5 -21.62 19.58 -12.81
CA ILE A 5 -20.86 20.27 -13.86
C ILE A 5 -21.76 21.24 -14.64
N GLU A 6 -22.99 20.83 -14.99
CA GLU A 6 -23.95 21.68 -15.72
C GLU A 6 -24.41 22.90 -14.88
N MET A 7 -24.57 22.71 -13.57
CA MET A 7 -24.94 23.77 -12.63
C MET A 7 -23.80 24.77 -12.41
N LEU A 8 -22.56 24.28 -12.34
CA LEU A 8 -21.35 25.11 -12.23
C LEU A 8 -21.15 25.94 -13.50
N LYS A 9 -21.35 25.36 -14.70
CA LYS A 9 -21.28 26.10 -15.98
C LYS A 9 -22.21 27.32 -16.01
N ARG A 10 -23.46 27.20 -15.56
CA ARG A 10 -24.42 28.34 -15.49
C ARG A 10 -24.03 29.43 -14.48
N LYS A 11 -23.31 29.07 -13.40
CA LYS A 11 -22.79 30.05 -12.43
C LYS A 11 -21.49 30.72 -12.92
N ILE A 12 -20.66 29.99 -13.68
CA ILE A 12 -19.47 30.52 -14.35
C ILE A 12 -19.87 31.56 -15.40
N GLU A 13 -20.95 31.34 -16.15
CA GLU A 13 -21.52 32.34 -17.07
C GLU A 13 -21.93 33.65 -16.35
N LYS A 14 -22.28 33.57 -15.06
CA LYS A 14 -22.58 34.73 -14.21
C LYS A 14 -21.36 35.33 -13.51
N LYS A 15 -20.14 34.84 -13.80
CA LYS A 15 -18.87 35.25 -13.18
C LYS A 15 -18.87 35.23 -11.65
N ASP A 16 -19.59 34.27 -11.03
CA ASP A 16 -19.52 34.08 -9.58
C ASP A 16 -18.14 33.51 -9.18
N PRO A 17 -17.28 34.27 -8.47
CA PRO A 17 -15.93 33.83 -8.13
C PRO A 17 -15.91 32.55 -7.27
N SER A 18 -16.94 32.33 -6.45
CA SER A 18 -17.06 31.14 -5.60
C SER A 18 -17.33 29.87 -6.42
N ALA A 19 -18.19 29.99 -7.44
CA ALA A 19 -18.49 28.89 -8.34
C ALA A 19 -17.29 28.48 -9.20
N ILE A 20 -16.48 29.45 -9.63
CA ILE A 20 -15.23 29.20 -10.37
C ILE A 20 -14.24 28.44 -9.48
N GLN A 21 -14.03 28.88 -8.24
CA GLN A 21 -13.12 28.20 -7.31
C GLN A 21 -13.57 26.76 -6.99
N SER A 22 -14.87 26.55 -6.78
CA SER A 22 -15.42 25.21 -6.55
C SER A 22 -15.23 24.27 -7.76
N TYR A 23 -15.41 24.79 -8.99
CA TYR A 23 -15.15 24.01 -10.20
C TYR A 23 -13.67 23.66 -10.36
N LEU A 24 -12.78 24.62 -10.14
CA LEU A 24 -11.33 24.41 -10.27
C LEU A 24 -10.81 23.42 -9.23
N TYR A 25 -11.27 23.51 -7.98
CA TYR A 25 -10.92 22.52 -6.96
C TYR A 25 -11.45 21.11 -7.29
N ALA A 26 -12.66 20.99 -7.85
CA ALA A 26 -13.17 19.70 -8.29
C ALA A 26 -12.27 19.06 -9.37
N SER A 27 -11.74 19.88 -10.28
CA SER A 27 -10.77 19.45 -11.29
C SER A 27 -9.43 19.02 -10.65
N ASP A 28 -8.92 19.79 -9.68
CA ASP A 28 -7.69 19.42 -8.95
C ASP A 28 -7.89 18.07 -8.21
N LYS A 29 -9.05 17.86 -7.59
CA LYS A 29 -9.42 16.64 -6.87
C LYS A 29 -9.47 15.41 -7.80
N GLU A 30 -10.02 15.56 -9.00
CA GLU A 30 -10.04 14.49 -10.02
C GLU A 30 -8.62 14.15 -10.46
N ARG A 31 -7.79 15.17 -10.74
CA ARG A 31 -6.39 14.97 -11.11
C ARG A 31 -5.58 14.25 -10.04
N LEU A 32 -5.76 14.63 -8.76
CA LEU A 32 -5.10 13.95 -7.64
C LEU A 32 -5.53 12.48 -7.55
N ARG A 33 -6.81 12.16 -7.79
CA ARG A 33 -7.28 10.77 -7.82
C ARG A 33 -6.60 9.97 -8.93
N ASP A 34 -6.48 10.54 -10.12
CA ASP A 34 -5.85 9.86 -11.26
C ASP A 34 -4.37 9.59 -11.00
N LEU A 35 -3.63 10.56 -10.45
CA LEU A 35 -2.23 10.39 -10.09
C LEU A 35 -2.03 9.31 -9.02
N VAL A 36 -2.82 9.35 -7.95
CA VAL A 36 -2.77 8.34 -6.88
C VAL A 36 -3.13 6.96 -7.41
N SER A 37 -4.14 6.85 -8.29
CA SER A 37 -4.51 5.59 -8.96
C SER A 37 -3.37 5.04 -9.80
N SER A 38 -2.67 5.91 -10.54
CA SER A 38 -1.51 5.52 -11.34
C SER A 38 -0.35 5.01 -10.46
N MET A 39 0.00 5.73 -9.39
CA MET A 39 1.03 5.31 -8.43
C MET A 39 0.65 3.98 -7.73
N THR A 40 -0.63 3.77 -7.45
CA THR A 40 -1.14 2.50 -6.90
C THR A 40 -0.86 1.32 -7.84
N GLN A 41 -1.10 1.49 -9.14
CA GLN A 41 -0.90 0.43 -10.13
C GLN A 41 0.58 0.04 -10.24
N GLU A 42 1.48 1.02 -10.15
CA GLU A 42 2.92 0.78 -10.12
C GLU A 42 3.35 0.06 -8.85
N ALA A 43 2.92 0.52 -7.67
CA ALA A 43 3.18 -0.18 -6.42
C ALA A 43 2.69 -1.64 -6.46
N ALA A 44 1.48 -1.89 -6.97
CA ALA A 44 0.97 -3.25 -7.14
C ALA A 44 1.77 -4.09 -8.15
N SER A 45 2.26 -3.47 -9.22
CA SER A 45 3.14 -4.10 -10.21
C SER A 45 4.49 -4.47 -9.59
N SER A 46 5.10 -3.57 -8.81
CA SER A 46 6.36 -3.82 -8.11
C SER A 46 6.26 -5.02 -7.16
N ILE A 47 5.16 -5.15 -6.41
CA ILE A 47 4.91 -6.34 -5.57
C ILE A 47 4.91 -7.61 -6.43
N LYS A 48 4.16 -7.63 -7.53
CA LYS A 48 4.03 -8.81 -8.41
C LYS A 48 5.38 -9.21 -9.01
N LYS A 49 6.12 -8.25 -9.55
CA LYS A 49 7.44 -8.46 -10.16
C LYS A 49 8.46 -8.92 -9.12
N ALA A 50 8.50 -8.31 -7.94
CA ALA A 50 9.44 -8.70 -6.88
C ALA A 50 9.25 -10.14 -6.42
N ILE A 51 8.00 -10.57 -6.28
CA ILE A 51 7.67 -11.94 -5.86
C ILE A 51 7.94 -12.95 -6.96
N LEU A 52 7.69 -12.58 -8.23
CA LEU A 52 8.04 -13.41 -9.37
C LEU A 52 9.56 -13.61 -9.44
N ALA A 53 10.33 -12.51 -9.37
CA ALA A 53 11.80 -12.53 -9.36
C ALA A 53 12.35 -13.41 -8.23
N LEU A 54 11.83 -13.26 -7.01
CA LEU A 54 12.23 -14.07 -5.85
C LEU A 54 12.00 -15.57 -6.07
N ARG A 55 10.86 -15.96 -6.64
CA ARG A 55 10.50 -17.37 -6.81
C ARG A 55 11.26 -18.02 -7.95
N THR A 56 11.49 -17.29 -9.05
CA THR A 56 12.13 -17.83 -10.25
C THR A 56 13.65 -17.63 -10.26
N GLY A 57 14.21 -16.90 -9.30
CA GLY A 57 15.61 -16.48 -9.32
C GLY A 57 15.91 -15.54 -10.49
N ASP A 58 14.92 -14.77 -10.96
CA ASP A 58 15.09 -13.87 -12.11
C ASP A 58 15.75 -12.56 -11.65
N ILE A 59 17.08 -12.54 -11.76
CA ILE A 59 17.94 -11.40 -11.39
C ILE A 59 17.61 -10.15 -12.21
N GLU A 60 17.31 -10.30 -13.50
CA GLU A 60 17.02 -9.14 -14.35
C GLU A 60 15.68 -8.52 -13.98
N MET A 61 14.67 -9.34 -13.65
CA MET A 61 13.41 -8.84 -13.12
C MET A 61 13.58 -8.16 -11.75
N ALA A 62 14.45 -8.68 -10.88
CA ALA A 62 14.75 -8.03 -9.61
C ALA A 62 15.38 -6.64 -9.82
N LYS A 63 16.33 -6.49 -10.76
CA LYS A 63 16.91 -5.19 -11.11
C LYS A 63 15.87 -4.23 -11.67
N VAL A 64 14.97 -4.70 -12.53
CA VAL A 64 13.86 -3.89 -13.06
C VAL A 64 13.00 -3.33 -11.93
N VAL A 65 12.69 -4.12 -10.89
CA VAL A 65 11.93 -3.61 -9.73
C VAL A 65 12.69 -2.51 -8.98
N ILE A 66 14.01 -2.66 -8.84
CA ILE A 66 14.85 -1.66 -8.17
C ILE A 66 14.89 -0.36 -8.99
N ASP A 67 15.09 -0.47 -10.30
CA ASP A 67 15.22 0.68 -11.19
C ASP A 67 13.87 1.41 -11.40
N GLU A 68 12.74 0.69 -11.38
CA GLU A 68 11.40 1.28 -11.51
C GLU A 68 10.91 2.00 -10.24
N ASP A 69 11.57 1.83 -9.10
CA ASP A 69 11.17 2.48 -7.83
C ASP A 69 11.32 3.99 -7.88
N ASP A 70 12.31 4.50 -8.62
CA ASP A 70 12.49 5.94 -8.88
C ASP A 70 11.22 6.59 -9.49
N LEU A 71 10.45 5.83 -10.28
CA LEU A 71 9.19 6.32 -10.87
C LEU A 71 8.09 6.52 -9.82
N ILE A 72 8.10 5.71 -8.76
CA ILE A 72 7.15 5.83 -7.63
C ILE A 72 7.52 7.08 -6.81
N ASP A 73 8.81 7.29 -6.55
CA ASP A 73 9.32 8.48 -5.85
C ASP A 73 9.00 9.77 -6.60
N GLU A 74 9.23 9.80 -7.92
CA GLU A 74 8.89 10.94 -8.78
C GLU A 74 7.40 11.27 -8.72
N LYS A 75 6.52 10.26 -8.63
CA LYS A 75 5.08 10.47 -8.49
C LYS A 75 4.67 10.94 -7.11
N GLU A 76 5.33 10.48 -6.05
CA GLU A 76 5.12 11.04 -4.71
C GLU A 76 5.38 12.55 -4.74
N GLU A 77 6.53 12.97 -5.27
CA GLU A 77 6.88 14.39 -5.38
C GLU A 77 5.86 15.16 -6.23
N GLN A 78 5.46 14.60 -7.37
CA GLN A 78 4.45 15.22 -8.24
C GLN A 78 3.12 15.42 -7.51
N ILE A 79 2.64 14.41 -6.79
CA ILE A 79 1.35 14.49 -6.09
C ILE A 79 1.43 15.50 -4.92
N ASP A 80 2.55 15.54 -4.20
CA ASP A 80 2.77 16.51 -3.13
C ASP A 80 2.76 17.94 -3.67
N GLN A 81 3.40 18.19 -4.82
CA GLN A 81 3.36 19.50 -5.47
C GLN A 81 1.94 19.91 -5.88
N GLU A 82 1.15 18.98 -6.44
CA GLU A 82 -0.25 19.24 -6.81
C GLU A 82 -1.14 19.49 -5.57
N CYS A 83 -0.88 18.78 -4.48
CA CYS A 83 -1.54 19.02 -3.19
C CYS A 83 -1.24 20.42 -2.64
N LEU A 84 0.04 20.83 -2.64
CA LEU A 84 0.46 22.17 -2.22
C LEU A 84 -0.12 23.26 -3.11
N TYR A 85 -0.14 23.04 -4.43
CA TYR A 85 -0.76 23.94 -5.39
C TYR A 85 -2.25 24.13 -5.09
N SER A 86 -2.98 23.02 -4.88
CA SER A 86 -4.41 23.09 -4.59
C SER A 86 -4.68 23.83 -3.27
N ILE A 87 -3.87 23.60 -2.23
CA ILE A 87 -3.97 24.34 -0.96
C ILE A 87 -3.76 25.84 -1.17
N ALA A 88 -2.67 26.22 -1.85
CA ALA A 88 -2.30 27.61 -2.05
C ALA A 88 -3.30 28.38 -2.92
N MET A 89 -3.79 27.75 -3.99
CA MET A 89 -4.59 28.41 -5.02
C MET A 89 -6.10 28.31 -4.76
N ARG A 90 -6.57 27.22 -4.15
CA ARG A 90 -8.01 26.97 -3.93
C ARG A 90 -8.46 27.23 -2.50
N GLN A 91 -7.54 27.18 -1.54
CA GLN A 91 -7.81 27.33 -0.11
C GLN A 91 -8.96 26.41 0.37
N PRO A 92 -8.84 25.08 0.16
CA PRO A 92 -9.89 24.13 0.52
C PRO A 92 -10.17 24.16 2.02
N VAL A 93 -11.42 23.90 2.40
CA VAL A 93 -11.88 23.93 3.80
C VAL A 93 -12.60 22.64 4.18
N ARG A 94 -12.63 22.32 5.47
CA ARG A 94 -13.36 21.16 6.03
C ARG A 94 -12.98 19.83 5.35
N GLU A 95 -13.91 19.19 4.65
CA GLU A 95 -13.75 17.91 3.96
C GLU A 95 -12.68 17.98 2.87
N ASP A 96 -12.63 19.08 2.13
CA ASP A 96 -11.68 19.26 1.05
C ASP A 96 -10.24 19.36 1.57
N LEU A 97 -10.02 20.06 2.68
CA LEU A 97 -8.71 20.10 3.33
C LEU A 97 -8.32 18.73 3.89
N ARG A 98 -9.29 17.97 4.43
CA ARG A 98 -9.03 16.61 4.91
C ARG A 98 -8.66 15.68 3.76
N PHE A 99 -9.30 15.83 2.60
CA PHE A 99 -8.99 15.07 1.40
C PHE A 99 -7.54 15.32 0.97
N VAL A 100 -7.15 16.57 0.75
CA VAL A 100 -5.78 16.91 0.31
C VAL A 100 -4.74 16.46 1.34
N TYR A 101 -5.00 16.67 2.63
CA TYR A 101 -4.12 16.18 3.69
C TYR A 101 -4.00 14.65 3.72
N ALA A 102 -5.12 13.94 3.49
CA ALA A 102 -5.11 12.49 3.45
C ALA A 102 -4.32 11.97 2.24
N VAL A 103 -4.46 12.60 1.07
CA VAL A 103 -3.67 12.27 -0.14
C VAL A 103 -2.17 12.34 0.16
N MET A 104 -1.69 13.46 0.74
CA MET A 104 -0.27 13.61 1.14
C MET A 104 0.21 12.54 2.14
N LYS A 105 -0.70 11.86 2.85
CA LYS A 105 -0.35 10.74 3.74
C LYS A 105 -0.45 9.38 3.07
N ILE A 106 -1.37 9.24 2.11
CA ILE A 106 -1.57 8.01 1.35
C ILE A 106 -0.39 7.79 0.39
N VAL A 107 0.13 8.84 -0.26
CA VAL A 107 1.27 8.71 -1.19
C VAL A 107 2.54 8.25 -0.49
N VAL A 108 2.80 8.72 0.73
CA VAL A 108 3.90 8.21 1.57
C VAL A 108 3.73 6.71 1.84
N ASP A 109 2.51 6.25 2.16
CA ASP A 109 2.28 4.82 2.38
C ASP A 109 2.42 4.00 1.06
N LEU A 110 2.16 4.60 -0.12
CA LEU A 110 2.40 3.99 -1.43
C LEU A 110 3.91 3.90 -1.77
N GLU A 111 4.69 4.95 -1.53
CA GLU A 111 6.15 4.93 -1.64
C GLU A 111 6.71 3.80 -0.77
N ARG A 112 6.28 3.71 0.50
CA ARG A 112 6.71 2.64 1.40
C ARG A 112 6.42 1.24 0.89
N ILE A 113 5.36 1.06 0.09
CA ILE A 113 5.03 -0.23 -0.55
C ILE A 113 6.01 -0.53 -1.70
N GLY A 114 6.38 0.47 -2.50
CA GLY A 114 7.46 0.38 -3.49
C GLY A 114 8.78 -0.04 -2.86
N ASP A 115 9.19 0.71 -1.84
CA ASP A 115 10.32 0.47 -0.93
C ASP A 115 10.36 -1.00 -0.42
N GLN A 116 9.22 -1.52 0.08
CA GLN A 116 9.16 -2.91 0.55
C GLN A 116 9.30 -3.91 -0.60
N SER A 117 8.83 -3.58 -1.80
CA SER A 117 8.97 -4.40 -3.01
C SER A 117 10.41 -4.44 -3.49
N VAL A 118 11.13 -3.32 -3.46
CA VAL A 118 12.59 -3.24 -3.69
C VAL A 118 13.35 -4.13 -2.73
N ASN A 119 13.02 -4.08 -1.43
CA ASN A 119 13.66 -4.96 -0.45
C ASN A 119 13.41 -6.45 -0.74
N ILE A 120 12.23 -6.82 -1.28
CA ILE A 120 11.95 -8.20 -1.73
C ILE A 120 12.80 -8.55 -2.95
N ALA A 121 12.92 -7.64 -3.92
CA ALA A 121 13.78 -7.83 -5.09
C ALA A 121 15.26 -7.98 -4.70
N MET A 122 15.76 -7.19 -3.74
CA MET A 122 17.11 -7.35 -3.19
C MET A 122 17.30 -8.73 -2.54
N ASN A 123 16.31 -9.23 -1.78
CA ASN A 123 16.36 -10.59 -1.24
C ASN A 123 16.42 -11.66 -2.35
N ALA A 124 15.87 -11.40 -3.53
CA ALA A 124 15.98 -12.29 -4.69
C ALA A 124 17.41 -12.31 -5.27
N LEU A 125 18.10 -11.17 -5.30
CA LEU A 125 19.50 -11.08 -5.72
C LEU A 125 20.46 -11.80 -4.76
N ASP A 126 20.10 -11.91 -3.49
CA ASP A 126 20.88 -12.61 -2.46
C ASP A 126 20.75 -14.15 -2.54
N ILE A 127 19.76 -14.66 -3.30
CA ILE A 127 19.58 -16.10 -3.55
C ILE A 127 20.48 -16.49 -4.72
N SER A 128 21.34 -17.50 -4.54
CA SER A 128 22.23 -17.98 -5.60
C SER A 128 21.46 -18.63 -6.75
N ASP A 129 21.98 -18.51 -7.98
CA ASP A 129 21.35 -19.03 -9.22
C ASP A 129 20.98 -20.52 -9.18
N ASN A 130 21.67 -21.31 -8.35
CA ASN A 130 21.45 -22.75 -8.22
C ASN A 130 20.42 -23.13 -7.15
N MET A 131 19.86 -22.15 -6.44
CA MET A 131 19.04 -22.39 -5.27
C MET A 131 17.55 -22.38 -5.63
N ILE A 132 16.90 -23.50 -5.38
CA ILE A 132 15.49 -23.70 -5.72
C ILE A 132 14.63 -23.17 -4.58
N PHE A 133 13.66 -22.31 -4.90
CA PHE A 133 12.68 -21.84 -3.95
C PHE A 133 11.84 -23.04 -3.43
N PRO A 134 11.67 -23.24 -2.11
CA PRO A 134 10.95 -24.40 -1.59
C PRO A 134 9.49 -24.42 -2.02
N GLU A 135 9.05 -25.49 -2.69
CA GLU A 135 7.69 -25.64 -3.21
C GLU A 135 6.63 -25.59 -2.09
N GLU A 136 6.95 -26.05 -0.88
CA GLU A 136 6.04 -26.01 0.26
C GLU A 136 5.85 -24.59 0.82
N VAL A 137 6.78 -23.68 0.55
CA VAL A 137 6.74 -22.29 1.04
C VAL A 137 6.19 -21.33 -0.01
N SER A 138 6.40 -21.63 -1.30
CA SER A 138 5.99 -20.76 -2.43
C SER A 138 4.52 -20.32 -2.36
N PRO A 139 3.54 -21.22 -2.12
CA PRO A 139 2.13 -20.83 -2.08
C PRO A 139 1.81 -19.83 -0.98
N PHE A 140 2.56 -19.83 0.14
CA PHE A 140 2.32 -18.86 1.21
C PHE A 140 2.79 -17.46 0.82
N VAL A 141 3.94 -17.36 0.14
CA VAL A 141 4.50 -16.08 -0.32
C VAL A 141 3.61 -15.48 -1.40
N GLU A 142 3.20 -16.29 -2.38
CA GLU A 142 2.29 -15.90 -3.45
C GLU A 142 0.94 -15.43 -2.89
N ASN A 143 0.33 -16.21 -2.00
CA ASN A 143 -0.95 -15.87 -1.39
C ASN A 143 -0.85 -14.58 -0.56
N MET A 144 0.22 -14.39 0.21
CA MET A 144 0.44 -13.13 0.92
C MET A 144 0.56 -11.93 -0.03
N ALA A 145 1.23 -12.08 -1.17
CA ALA A 145 1.35 -11.02 -2.16
C ALA A 145 -0.01 -10.70 -2.81
N GLU A 146 -0.74 -11.73 -3.24
CA GLU A 146 -2.09 -11.58 -3.81
C GLU A 146 -3.06 -10.92 -2.83
N GLU A 147 -3.07 -11.32 -1.56
CA GLU A 147 -3.95 -10.73 -0.55
C GLU A 147 -3.58 -9.28 -0.23
N ASN A 148 -2.30 -8.91 -0.28
CA ASN A 148 -1.88 -7.52 -0.19
C ASN A 148 -2.37 -6.71 -1.40
N ILE A 149 -2.23 -7.24 -2.62
CA ILE A 149 -2.68 -6.55 -3.85
C ILE A 149 -4.21 -6.37 -3.82
N LYS A 150 -4.98 -7.39 -3.47
CA LYS A 150 -6.44 -7.28 -3.32
C LYS A 150 -6.83 -6.27 -2.24
N MET A 151 -6.15 -6.29 -1.10
CA MET A 151 -6.38 -5.32 -0.03
C MET A 151 -6.09 -3.89 -0.49
N LEU A 152 -5.02 -3.68 -1.27
CA LEU A 152 -4.69 -2.39 -1.86
C LEU A 152 -5.76 -1.93 -2.86
N GLU A 153 -6.21 -2.81 -3.76
CA GLU A 153 -7.27 -2.52 -4.73
C GLU A 153 -8.59 -2.13 -4.05
N GLU A 154 -9.00 -2.85 -3.00
CA GLU A 154 -10.20 -2.53 -2.22
C GLU A 154 -10.09 -1.19 -1.48
N VAL A 155 -8.93 -0.94 -0.88
CA VAL A 155 -8.65 0.33 -0.19
C VAL A 155 -8.70 1.49 -1.18
N MET A 156 -8.17 1.32 -2.39
CA MET A 156 -8.18 2.37 -3.40
C MET A 156 -9.54 2.56 -4.08
N ALA A 157 -10.34 1.50 -4.19
CA ALA A 157 -11.74 1.62 -4.56
C ALA A 157 -12.53 2.44 -3.52
N ALA A 158 -12.31 2.19 -2.24
CA ALA A 158 -12.92 2.97 -1.16
C ALA A 158 -12.44 4.44 -1.14
N PHE A 159 -11.19 4.72 -1.56
CA PHE A 159 -10.71 6.09 -1.72
C PHE A 159 -11.47 6.87 -2.80
N ALA A 160 -11.85 6.21 -3.90
CA ALA A 160 -12.63 6.83 -4.96
C ALA A 160 -14.02 7.26 -4.47
N GLU A 161 -14.67 6.42 -3.67
CA GLU A 161 -16.02 6.64 -3.12
C GLU A 161 -16.05 7.32 -1.74
N GLU A 162 -14.88 7.59 -1.14
CA GLU A 162 -14.73 8.14 0.22
C GLU A 162 -15.42 7.29 1.30
N ASP A 163 -15.36 5.96 1.18
CA ASP A 163 -16.03 5.01 2.07
C ASP A 163 -15.33 4.91 3.44
N ALA A 164 -16.09 5.24 4.50
CA ALA A 164 -15.61 5.20 5.88
C ALA A 164 -15.43 3.78 6.45
N GLU A 165 -16.12 2.78 5.88
CA GLU A 165 -16.17 1.41 6.40
C GLU A 165 -14.98 0.54 5.97
N VAL A 166 -14.17 1.02 5.03
CA VAL A 166 -12.97 0.33 4.50
C VAL A 166 -12.00 -0.16 5.58
N THR A 167 -11.95 0.51 6.74
CA THR A 167 -11.05 0.10 7.83
C THR A 167 -11.42 -1.26 8.42
N CYS A 168 -12.70 -1.66 8.37
CA CYS A 168 -13.16 -2.96 8.86
C CYS A 168 -12.67 -4.09 7.95
N THR A 169 -12.92 -3.97 6.64
CA THR A 169 -12.50 -4.96 5.64
C THR A 169 -10.97 -5.07 5.57
N ALA A 170 -10.26 -3.94 5.57
CA ALA A 170 -8.80 -3.88 5.61
C ALA A 170 -8.21 -4.61 6.83
N ARG A 171 -8.81 -4.45 8.03
CA ARG A 171 -8.36 -5.16 9.24
C ARG A 171 -8.55 -6.66 9.14
N GLU A 172 -9.65 -7.10 8.56
CA GLU A 172 -9.97 -8.52 8.39
C GLU A 172 -9.00 -9.19 7.41
N ARG A 173 -8.76 -8.60 6.23
CA ARG A 173 -7.74 -9.08 5.29
C ARG A 173 -6.36 -9.17 5.92
N ARG A 174 -5.94 -8.11 6.62
CA ARG A 174 -4.64 -8.11 7.32
C ARG A 174 -4.54 -9.21 8.38
N ARG A 175 -5.64 -9.57 9.06
CA ARG A 175 -5.65 -10.71 9.97
C ARG A 175 -5.40 -12.03 9.23
N GLY A 176 -6.01 -12.20 8.05
CA GLY A 176 -5.74 -13.33 7.15
C GLY A 176 -4.27 -13.40 6.75
N ILE A 177 -3.68 -12.29 6.28
CA ILE A 177 -2.26 -12.21 5.89
C ILE A 177 -1.32 -12.62 7.04
N LYS A 178 -1.63 -12.21 8.28
CA LYS A 178 -0.86 -12.62 9.47
C LYS A 178 -0.93 -14.13 9.73
N GLU A 179 -2.06 -14.75 9.45
CA GLU A 179 -2.23 -16.19 9.62
C GLU A 179 -1.48 -16.97 8.54
N ILE A 180 -1.53 -16.52 7.29
CA ILE A 180 -0.73 -17.08 6.18
C ILE A 180 0.75 -17.05 6.55
N LYS A 181 1.25 -15.89 7.02
CA LYS A 181 2.63 -15.76 7.50
C LYS A 181 2.97 -16.73 8.62
N ARG A 182 2.10 -16.87 9.63
CA ARG A 182 2.34 -17.81 10.74
C ARG A 182 2.53 -19.23 10.21
N ASN A 183 1.67 -19.65 9.29
CA ASN A 183 1.77 -20.98 8.69
C ASN A 183 3.04 -21.13 7.84
N ALA A 184 3.42 -20.11 7.07
CA ALA A 184 4.68 -20.09 6.32
C ALA A 184 5.89 -20.29 7.23
N VAL A 185 5.95 -19.58 8.37
CA VAL A 185 7.05 -19.70 9.34
C VAL A 185 7.09 -21.10 9.97
N ILE A 186 5.93 -21.69 10.27
CA ILE A 186 5.86 -23.07 10.77
C ILE A 186 6.41 -24.05 9.72
N THR A 187 6.06 -23.88 8.45
CA THR A 187 6.56 -24.71 7.34
C THR A 187 8.07 -24.55 7.17
N ILE A 188 8.59 -23.31 7.17
CA ILE A 188 10.04 -23.03 7.10
C ILE A 188 10.78 -23.73 8.24
N ASN A 189 10.28 -23.66 9.48
CA ASN A 189 10.90 -24.32 10.62
C ASN A 189 10.91 -25.86 10.47
N LYS A 190 9.83 -26.44 9.94
CA LYS A 190 9.77 -27.89 9.68
C LYS A 190 10.79 -28.30 8.63
N LEU A 191 10.89 -27.57 7.52
CA LEU A 191 11.88 -27.82 6.47
C LEU A 191 13.30 -27.69 7.02
N PHE A 192 13.57 -26.62 7.78
CA PHE A 192 14.87 -26.38 8.39
C PHE A 192 15.32 -27.54 9.29
N VAL A 193 14.43 -28.07 10.14
CA VAL A 193 14.71 -29.17 11.09
C VAL A 193 14.74 -30.56 10.45
N ALA A 194 13.88 -30.82 9.45
CA ALA A 194 13.76 -32.14 8.83
C ALA A 194 15.00 -32.53 8.01
N GLU A 195 15.73 -31.55 7.50
CA GLU A 195 16.86 -31.81 6.62
C GLU A 195 18.13 -32.07 7.44
N LYS A 196 18.61 -33.32 7.39
CA LYS A 196 19.87 -33.77 7.99
C LYS A 196 21.04 -33.74 6.97
N SER A 197 20.95 -32.93 5.92
CA SER A 197 21.78 -33.06 4.72
C SER A 197 23.21 -32.49 4.86
N GLU A 198 24.16 -33.24 4.31
CA GLU A 198 25.60 -32.97 4.13
C GLU A 198 25.93 -31.83 3.11
N GLY A 199 24.97 -30.94 2.81
CA GLY A 199 25.09 -29.86 1.83
C GLY A 199 25.68 -28.55 2.39
N ASN A 200 25.77 -27.49 1.55
CA ASN A 200 26.25 -26.17 1.97
C ASN A 200 25.23 -25.50 2.92
N GLN A 201 25.37 -25.76 4.21
CA GLN A 201 24.50 -25.26 5.27
C GLN A 201 24.39 -23.73 5.27
N GLU A 202 25.41 -23.02 4.79
CA GLU A 202 25.44 -21.56 4.71
C GLU A 202 24.47 -21.03 3.65
N GLU A 203 24.48 -21.57 2.43
CA GLU A 203 23.56 -21.19 1.35
C GLU A 203 22.11 -21.44 1.74
N ARG A 204 21.85 -22.59 2.35
CA ARG A 204 20.51 -22.95 2.83
C ARG A 204 20.02 -22.03 3.95
N LEU A 205 20.90 -21.64 4.87
CA LEU A 205 20.57 -20.64 5.88
C LEU A 205 20.24 -19.29 5.24
N ARG A 206 21.02 -18.84 4.24
CA ARG A 206 20.73 -17.62 3.49
C ARG A 206 19.35 -17.67 2.84
N LEU A 207 18.99 -18.76 2.17
CA LEU A 207 17.65 -18.93 1.56
C LEU A 207 16.53 -18.69 2.56
N PHE A 208 16.54 -19.42 3.68
CA PHE A 208 15.48 -19.32 4.67
C PHE A 208 15.44 -17.94 5.33
N CYS A 209 16.59 -17.29 5.51
CA CYS A 209 16.66 -15.90 5.96
C CYS A 209 16.00 -14.95 4.94
N SER A 210 16.34 -15.05 3.65
CA SER A 210 15.75 -14.22 2.57
C SER A 210 14.23 -14.42 2.47
N ILE A 211 13.75 -15.66 2.63
CA ILE A 211 12.31 -15.96 2.68
C ILE A 211 11.66 -15.33 3.93
N ALA A 212 12.27 -15.48 5.11
CA ALA A 212 11.73 -14.90 6.34
C ALA A 212 11.67 -13.37 6.30
N LEU A 213 12.68 -12.73 5.68
CA LEU A 213 12.70 -11.29 5.41
C LEU A 213 11.59 -10.91 4.42
N THR A 214 11.42 -11.65 3.33
CA THR A 214 10.30 -11.44 2.38
C THR A 214 8.95 -11.46 3.08
N LEU A 215 8.68 -12.47 3.92
CA LEU A 215 7.43 -12.55 4.71
C LEU A 215 7.24 -11.34 5.64
N ARG A 216 8.35 -10.76 6.14
CA ARG A 216 8.32 -9.52 6.93
C ARG A 216 7.97 -8.31 6.06
N HIS A 217 8.56 -8.17 4.88
CA HIS A 217 8.26 -7.08 3.94
C HIS A 217 6.80 -7.13 3.48
N LEU A 218 6.28 -8.30 3.12
CA LEU A 218 4.84 -8.49 2.82
C LEU A 218 3.92 -8.15 3.99
N SER A 219 4.38 -8.32 5.24
CA SER A 219 3.62 -7.86 6.41
C SER A 219 3.62 -6.34 6.54
N ARG A 220 4.75 -5.69 6.24
CA ARG A 220 4.85 -4.23 6.28
C ARG A 220 3.98 -3.60 5.20
N ILE A 221 3.94 -4.16 4.00
CA ILE A 221 3.00 -3.77 2.95
C ILE A 221 1.57 -3.78 3.50
N SER A 222 1.14 -4.86 4.16
CA SER A 222 -0.20 -4.93 4.77
C SER A 222 -0.45 -3.86 5.86
N ASP A 223 0.61 -3.42 6.55
CA ASP A 223 0.53 -2.36 7.55
C ASP A 223 0.32 -0.98 6.89
N HIS A 224 1.03 -0.70 5.79
CA HIS A 224 0.87 0.52 5.00
C HIS A 224 -0.52 0.61 4.36
N ILE A 225 -1.01 -0.48 3.77
CA ILE A 225 -2.36 -0.52 3.20
C ILE A 225 -3.42 -0.27 4.28
N LEU A 226 -3.24 -0.81 5.49
CA LEU A 226 -4.13 -0.52 6.61
C LEU A 226 -4.07 0.96 7.04
N ASN A 227 -2.89 1.58 7.04
CA ASN A 227 -2.77 3.02 7.33
C ASN A 227 -3.56 3.84 6.30
N MET A 228 -3.46 3.50 5.00
CA MET A 228 -4.22 4.15 3.93
C MET A 228 -5.73 4.03 4.16
N ALA A 229 -6.23 2.84 4.50
CA ALA A 229 -7.64 2.63 4.87
C ALA A 229 -8.09 3.55 6.02
N GLU A 230 -7.22 3.71 7.03
CA GLU A 230 -7.48 4.63 8.15
C GLU A 230 -7.47 6.11 7.71
N ARG A 231 -6.65 6.49 6.73
CA ARG A 231 -6.67 7.85 6.15
C ARG A 231 -7.94 8.12 5.36
N ILE A 232 -8.43 7.14 4.59
CA ILE A 232 -9.69 7.26 3.84
C ILE A 232 -10.86 7.43 4.80
N SER A 233 -10.93 6.62 5.85
CA SER A 233 -11.96 6.77 6.88
C SER A 233 -11.89 8.14 7.57
N PHE A 234 -10.70 8.73 7.72
CA PHE A 234 -10.54 10.08 8.24
C PHE A 234 -11.11 11.17 7.32
N ILE A 235 -11.06 10.99 5.99
CA ILE A 235 -11.67 11.93 5.02
C ILE A 235 -13.16 12.08 5.35
N ALA A 236 -13.86 10.93 5.41
CA ALA A 236 -15.29 10.87 5.65
C ALA A 236 -15.70 11.27 7.08
N THR A 237 -15.00 10.75 8.10
CA THR A 237 -15.42 10.90 9.50
C THR A 237 -14.84 12.12 10.22
N GLY A 238 -13.70 12.63 9.77
CA GLY A 238 -12.92 13.64 10.48
C GLY A 238 -12.25 13.15 11.78
N ILE A 239 -12.38 11.86 12.12
CA ILE A 239 -11.81 11.30 13.35
C ILE A 239 -10.41 10.75 13.06
N SER A 240 -9.40 11.32 13.71
CA SER A 240 -8.01 10.87 13.51
C SER A 240 -7.84 9.38 13.83
N PRO A 241 -7.10 8.61 13.00
CA PRO A 241 -6.76 7.21 13.27
C PRO A 241 -6.10 7.00 14.63
N LEU A 242 -5.30 7.96 15.09
CA LEU A 242 -4.64 7.90 16.40
C LEU A 242 -5.65 7.98 17.55
N THR A 243 -6.72 8.77 17.38
CA THR A 243 -7.81 8.85 18.36
C THR A 243 -8.55 7.51 18.44
N VAL A 244 -8.84 6.88 17.29
CA VAL A 244 -9.47 5.56 17.24
C VAL A 244 -8.59 4.52 17.95
N LYS A 245 -7.28 4.48 17.64
CA LYS A 245 -6.31 3.55 18.27
C LYS A 245 -6.21 3.76 19.77
N ARG A 246 -6.14 5.01 20.26
CA ARG A 246 -6.10 5.33 21.70
C ARG A 246 -7.37 4.86 22.41
N ASN A 247 -8.55 5.09 21.82
CA ASN A 247 -9.82 4.67 22.41
C ASN A 247 -9.96 3.14 22.45
N ALA A 248 -9.49 2.44 21.43
CA ALA A 248 -9.47 0.97 21.41
C ALA A 248 -8.57 0.39 22.52
N ARG A 249 -7.38 0.96 22.73
CA ARG A 249 -6.45 0.54 23.81
C ARG A 249 -7.09 0.73 25.20
N LYS A 250 -7.65 1.90 25.48
CA LYS A 250 -8.32 2.17 26.76
C LYS A 250 -9.45 1.17 27.07
N LYS A 251 -10.25 0.80 26.06
CA LYS A 251 -11.31 -0.20 26.22
C LYS A 251 -10.74 -1.59 26.55
N ALA A 252 -9.65 -2.00 25.90
CA ALA A 252 -9.00 -3.28 26.20
C ALA A 252 -8.49 -3.33 27.65
N ASP A 253 -7.89 -2.24 28.14
CA ASP A 253 -7.39 -2.14 29.52
C ASP A 253 -8.53 -2.21 30.56
N THR A 254 -9.69 -1.60 30.29
CA THR A 254 -10.86 -1.66 31.20
C THR A 254 -11.62 -2.97 31.17
N THR A 255 -11.44 -3.80 30.13
CA THR A 255 -12.11 -5.11 30.02
C THR A 255 -11.24 -6.24 30.59
N SER A 256 -9.98 -5.94 30.92
CA SER A 256 -8.98 -6.89 31.43
C SER A 256 -8.77 -6.77 32.96
N ALA A 257 -9.56 -5.92 33.63
CA ALA A 257 -9.56 -5.66 35.07
C ALA A 257 -10.91 -6.04 35.67
#